data_AF-A0A8T0F974-F1
#
_entry.id   AF-A0A8T0F974-F1
#
_cell.length_a   1.000
_cell.length_b   1.000
_cell.length_c   1.000
_cell.angle_alpha   90.00
_cell.angle_beta   90.00
_cell.angle_gamma   90.00
#
_symmetry.space_group_name_H-M   'P 1'
#
loop_
_entity.id
_entity.type
_entity.pdbx_description
1 polymer ?
#
loop_
_entity_poly.entity_id
_entity_poly.type
_entity_poly.pdbx_seq_one_letter_code
_entity_poly.pdbx_strand_id
1 'polypeptide(L)' 'MVTVYGEDCVSDKSVRKWSARFLAGRESLFGNPRPGQANTVITADLIDKMEVLVRSDRRVTLRTLAVKVDASVETL' A
#
# COMPACT_ATOMS: atom_id res chain seq x y z
N MET A 1 -12.63 24.92 -12.26
CA MET A 1 -12.21 23.50 -12.26
C MET A 1 -12.90 22.78 -13.41
N VAL A 2 -14.24 22.69 -13.42
CA VAL A 2 -15.01 22.06 -14.51
C VAL A 2 -14.73 22.67 -15.89
N THR A 3 -14.58 23.99 -15.97
CA THR A 3 -14.30 24.69 -17.24
C THR A 3 -12.98 24.31 -17.91
N VAL A 4 -12.01 23.77 -17.15
CA VAL A 4 -10.67 23.40 -17.65
C VAL A 4 -10.47 21.88 -17.63
N TYR A 5 -11.01 21.20 -16.62
CA TYR A 5 -10.77 19.77 -16.35
C TYR A 5 -12.02 18.89 -16.55
N GLY A 6 -13.15 19.45 -16.97
CA GLY A 6 -14.39 18.72 -17.20
C GLY A 6 -15.11 18.28 -15.92
N GLU A 7 -16.11 17.41 -16.07
CA GLU A 7 -16.95 16.94 -14.95
C GLU A 7 -16.18 16.08 -13.95
N ASP A 8 -15.15 15.35 -14.40
CA ASP A 8 -14.27 14.53 -13.56
C ASP A 8 -13.25 15.36 -12.75
N CYS A 9 -13.45 16.67 -12.65
CA CYS A 9 -12.55 17.53 -11.90
C CYS A 9 -12.61 17.29 -10.38
N VAL A 10 -11.49 17.56 -9.73
CA VAL A 10 -11.38 17.46 -8.27
C VAL A 10 -12.24 18.55 -7.61
N SER A 11 -12.97 18.19 -6.55
CA SER A 11 -13.79 19.14 -5.80
C SER A 11 -12.98 20.29 -5.19
N ASP A 12 -13.60 21.46 -5.06
CA ASP A 12 -12.97 22.65 -4.45
C ASP A 12 -12.42 22.37 -3.04
N LYS A 13 -13.14 21.58 -2.25
CA LYS A 13 -12.70 21.12 -0.92
C LYS A 13 -11.37 20.35 -0.97
N SER A 14 -11.23 19.44 -1.93
CA SER A 14 -10.00 18.68 -2.12
C SER A 14 -8.85 19.56 -2.58
N VAL A 15 -9.11 20.53 -3.47
CA VAL A 15 -8.10 21.51 -3.93
C VAL A 15 -7.58 22.35 -2.76
N ARG A 16 -8.47 22.91 -1.94
CA ARG A 16 -8.09 23.68 -0.73
C ARG A 16 -7.27 22.85 0.25
N LYS A 17 -7.65 21.58 0.46
CA LYS A 17 -6.91 20.66 1.32
C LYS A 17 -5.49 20.40 0.83
N TRP A 18 -5.30 20.22 -0.47
CA TRP A 18 -3.98 20.03 -1.06
C TRP A 18 -3.15 21.32 -1.02
N SER A 19 -3.74 22.47 -1.34
CA SER A 19 -3.10 23.78 -1.22
C SER A 19 -2.54 24.02 0.20
N ALA A 20 -3.36 23.77 1.24
CA ALA A 20 -2.91 23.89 2.63
C ALA A 20 -1.75 22.94 2.98
N ARG A 21 -1.73 21.72 2.42
CA ARG A 21 -0.64 20.75 2.64
C ARG A 21 0.66 21.21 1.99
N PHE A 22 0.61 21.70 0.77
CA PHE A 22 1.79 22.23 0.08
C PHE A 22 2.35 23.46 0.80
N LEU A 23 1.48 24.37 1.24
CA LEU A 23 1.88 25.53 2.05
C LEU A 23 2.50 25.11 3.39
N ALA A 24 2.09 23.99 3.97
CA ALA A 24 2.69 23.40 5.17
C ALA A 24 4.02 22.67 4.91
N GLY A 25 4.61 22.78 3.71
CA GLY A 25 5.91 22.20 3.36
C GLY A 25 5.86 20.75 2.87
N ARG A 26 4.67 20.21 2.54
CA ARG A 26 4.57 18.88 1.95
C ARG A 26 5.00 18.94 0.48
N GLU A 27 5.99 18.14 0.08
CA GLU A 27 6.43 18.06 -1.33
C GLU A 27 5.87 16.82 -2.05
N SER A 28 5.47 15.79 -1.31
CA SER A 28 4.98 14.54 -1.89
C SER A 28 3.57 14.66 -2.46
N LEU A 29 3.43 14.22 -3.71
CA LEU A 29 2.15 14.07 -4.41
C LEU A 29 1.39 12.81 -4.00
N PHE A 30 2.07 11.84 -3.39
CA PHE A 30 1.43 10.59 -2.98
C PHE A 30 0.56 10.80 -1.74
N GLY A 31 -0.42 9.92 -1.53
CA GLY A 31 -1.19 9.89 -0.30
C GLY A 31 -0.31 9.56 0.92
N ASN A 32 -0.75 9.96 2.12
CA ASN A 32 -0.13 9.42 3.33
C ASN A 32 -0.44 7.93 3.45
N PRO A 33 0.44 7.14 4.09
CA PRO A 33 0.13 5.76 4.46
C PRO A 33 -1.21 5.72 5.19
N ARG A 34 -2.09 4.83 4.77
CA ARG A 34 -3.38 4.60 5.43
C ARG A 34 -3.20 3.47 6.44
N PRO A 35 -3.25 3.74 7.75
CA PRO A 35 -3.26 2.65 8.72
C PRO A 35 -4.58 1.87 8.56
N GLY A 36 -4.50 0.55 8.40
CA GLY A 36 -5.69 -0.30 8.48
C GLY A 36 -5.83 -1.44 7.45
N GLN A 37 -4.92 -1.63 6.49
CA GLN A 37 -5.01 -2.80 5.60
C GLN A 37 -3.65 -3.19 5.02
N ALA A 38 -3.24 -4.45 5.26
CA ALA A 38 -2.06 -5.18 4.76
C ALA A 38 -0.64 -4.62 5.04
N ASN A 39 -0.45 -3.30 5.14
CA ASN A 39 0.90 -2.72 5.29
C ASN A 39 1.57 -2.96 6.65
N THR A 40 0.81 -3.33 7.69
CA THR A 40 1.39 -3.57 9.03
C THR A 40 2.03 -4.95 9.15
N VAL A 41 1.57 -5.93 8.36
CA VAL A 41 2.01 -7.32 8.53
C VAL A 41 3.00 -7.76 7.46
N ILE A 42 2.94 -7.17 6.26
CA ILE A 42 3.89 -7.45 5.19
C ILE A 42 5.14 -6.59 5.39
N THR A 43 6.08 -7.09 6.20
CA THR A 43 7.41 -6.50 6.38
C THR A 43 8.35 -6.92 5.24
N ALA A 44 9.41 -6.14 4.98
CA ALA A 44 10.44 -6.53 4.00
C ALA A 44 11.05 -7.90 4.34
N ASP A 45 11.33 -8.15 5.62
CA ASP A 45 11.79 -9.45 6.12
C ASP A 45 10.83 -10.61 5.80
N LEU A 46 9.52 -10.35 5.79
CA LEU A 46 8.51 -11.33 5.41
C LEU A 46 8.62 -11.69 3.92
N ILE A 47 8.77 -10.66 3.09
CA ILE A 47 8.90 -10.80 1.63
C ILE A 47 10.17 -11.60 1.30
N ASP A 48 11.31 -11.27 1.90
CA ASP A 48 12.58 -11.96 1.64
C ASP A 48 12.50 -13.44 2.04
N LYS A 49 11.90 -13.75 3.19
CA LYS A 49 11.67 -15.13 3.64
C LYS A 49 10.78 -15.89 2.66
N MET A 50 9.70 -15.27 2.17
CA MET A 50 8.81 -15.89 1.20
C MET A 50 9.50 -16.14 -0.14
N GLU A 51 10.31 -15.19 -0.63
CA GLU A 51 11.03 -15.31 -1.89
C GLU A 51 12.02 -16.48 -1.86
N VAL A 52 12.77 -16.64 -0.76
CA VAL A 52 13.67 -17.78 -0.55
C VAL A 52 12.88 -19.10 -0.55
N LEU A 53 11.76 -19.16 0.18
CA LEU A 53 10.95 -20.38 0.27
C LEU A 53 10.37 -20.81 -1.08
N VAL A 54 9.80 -19.86 -1.84
CA VAL A 54 9.24 -20.13 -3.17
C VAL A 54 10.32 -20.54 -4.18
N ARG A 55 11.51 -19.91 -4.13
CA ARG A 55 12.64 -20.30 -4.98
C ARG A 55 13.20 -21.68 -4.64
N SER A 56 13.17 -22.05 -3.35
CA SER A 56 13.69 -23.35 -2.89
C SER A 56 12.75 -24.53 -3.23
N ASP A 57 11.44 -24.30 -3.23
CA ASP A 57 10.43 -25.35 -3.44
C ASP A 57 9.35 -24.90 -4.41
N ARG A 58 9.42 -25.40 -5.64
CA ARG A 58 8.44 -25.13 -6.71
C ARG A 58 7.02 -25.62 -6.38
N ARG A 59 6.85 -26.54 -5.43
CA ARG A 59 5.54 -27.13 -5.08
C ARG A 59 4.96 -26.56 -3.78
N VAL A 60 5.51 -25.47 -3.26
CA VAL A 60 5.02 -24.87 -2.02
C VAL A 60 3.61 -24.28 -2.20
N THR A 61 2.73 -24.49 -1.23
CA THR A 61 1.36 -23.94 -1.23
C THR A 61 1.25 -22.76 -0.25
N LEU A 62 0.26 -21.88 -0.44
CA LEU A 62 0.00 -20.73 0.44
C LEU A 62 -0.18 -21.15 1.91
N ARG A 63 -0.86 -22.29 2.18
CA ARG A 63 -0.99 -22.82 3.54
C ARG A 63 0.35 -23.22 4.13
N THR A 64 1.21 -23.86 3.34
CA THR A 64 2.56 -24.24 3.79
C THR A 64 3.43 -23.01 4.03
N LEU A 65 3.31 -21.97 3.21
CA LEU A 65 4.02 -20.70 3.39
C LEU A 65 3.54 -19.98 4.65
N ALA A 66 2.23 -19.86 4.86
CA ALA A 66 1.62 -19.30 6.06
C ALA A 66 2.18 -19.95 7.34
N VAL A 67 2.25 -21.29 7.37
CA VAL A 67 2.83 -22.03 8.51
C VAL A 67 4.33 -21.80 8.66
N LYS A 68 5.09 -21.77 7.56
CA LYS A 68 6.55 -21.58 7.60
C LYS A 68 6.96 -20.16 8.02
N VAL A 69 6.12 -19.18 7.77
CA VAL A 69 6.40 -17.76 8.04
C VAL A 69 5.58 -17.24 9.23
N ASP A 70 4.88 -18.13 9.96
CA ASP A 70 4.05 -17.80 11.12
C ASP A 70 3.06 -16.65 10.85
N ALA A 71 2.43 -16.71 9.67
CA ALA A 71 1.48 -15.73 9.18
C ALA A 71 0.12 -16.38 8.91
N SER A 72 -0.98 -15.62 9.05
CA SER A 72 -2.29 -16.12 8.62
C SER A 72 -2.35 -16.17 7.10
N VAL A 73 -3.05 -17.17 6.55
CA VAL A 73 -3.33 -17.25 5.10
C VAL A 73 -4.10 -16.02 4.61
N GLU A 74 -4.91 -15.40 5.47
CA GLU A 74 -5.65 -14.17 5.14
C GLU A 74 -4.73 -12.95 5.04
N THR A 75 -3.51 -13.07 5.58
CA THR A 75 -2.50 -12.01 5.60
C THR A 75 -1.54 -12.10 4.41
N LEU A 76 -1.45 -13.26 3.74
CA LEU A 76 -0.64 -13.52 2.55
C LEU A 76 -1.46 -13.36 1.26
#